data_AF-A0A9R0IDZ9-F1
#
_entry.id   AF-A0A9R0IDZ9-F1
#
_cell.length_a   1.000
_cell.length_b   1.000
_cell.length_c   1.000
_cell.angle_alpha   90.00
_cell.angle_beta   90.00
_cell.angle_gamma   90.00
#
_symmetry.space_group_name_H-M   'P 1'
#
loop_
_entity.id
_entity.type
_entity.pdbx_description
1 polymer ?
#
loop_
_entity_poly.entity_id
_entity_poly.type
_entity_poly.pdbx_seq_one_letter_code
_entity_poly.pdbx_strand_id
1 'polypeptide(L)'
;MASDQEDDDFLGFSDDEGDGINSDSDSEEGDDAADLVQASQNTAAEFGDIGFNEDVPNSTEYVQQVPEVEGEGQQQTTNFQEIPDSETLLYGAIRDAVIEYDYTRKTIGKIWDKAKKQKAAMNSYIVQSQYHRCGRKKVQVSYDSIAKIGMGDRTCIVDLARMLNLGPTTVWRLIKRKIIKPHSSPLHPGISEACKMARIRWAIRLIMDYTIPQEPTYYSMYDFIHIDEKWFYLTQKNQRVYLANNEPYPHRSASSRTKIPKFMFMAAVARPRWGENGECEFDGKIGIFPFTNAIAAKRTSKNRLKGTIETKPVKSVNQIETRAMMINNLLPAIKAKWPPHEGEKVIYIIQDNAKAHILQSDPEWQLHYKQDGFTFVLTQQPANSPDCNILDLGFFRSIQSLMHKKMPKTVEDLSGAVYDSFNELHPKTLSNVWMTLPFVSNEILKHKGNNDYQLPHNKKKILEDEGRLPEQVKAPIWAVNECMQLYDEWKANQ
;
A
#
# COMPACT_ATOMS: atom_id res chain seq x y z
N MET A 1 25.72 -6.22 9.42
CA MET A 1 25.35 -6.88 8.15
C MET A 1 23.84 -6.83 8.06
N ALA A 2 23.33 -5.72 7.53
CA ALA A 2 21.92 -5.54 7.24
C ALA A 2 21.63 -6.23 5.92
N SER A 3 20.45 -6.84 5.77
CA SER A 3 19.97 -7.38 4.51
C SER A 3 19.95 -6.27 3.46
N ASP A 4 20.83 -6.34 2.47
CA ASP A 4 20.62 -5.67 1.18
C ASP A 4 19.44 -6.39 0.52
N GLN A 5 18.20 -6.02 0.87
CA GLN A 5 17.04 -6.29 0.03
C GLN A 5 17.10 -5.26 -1.08
N GLU A 6 17.66 -5.69 -2.21
CA GLU A 6 17.44 -5.04 -3.49
C GLU A 6 15.96 -5.19 -3.88
N ASP A 7 15.44 -4.11 -4.44
CA ASP A 7 14.14 -3.96 -5.10
C ASP A 7 12.88 -4.03 -4.20
N ASP A 8 12.69 -2.95 -3.45
CA ASP A 8 11.37 -2.54 -2.95
C ASP A 8 10.52 -2.02 -4.12
N ASP A 9 9.86 -2.94 -4.84
CA ASP A 9 8.80 -2.58 -5.76
C ASP A 9 7.66 -1.89 -5.02
N PHE A 10 7.27 -0.73 -5.54
CA PHE A 10 6.24 0.16 -5.02
C PHE A 10 4.87 -0.55 -4.93
N LEU A 11 4.55 -1.16 -3.79
CA LEU A 11 3.16 -1.49 -3.42
C LEU A 11 2.50 -0.24 -2.84
N GLY A 12 1.91 0.54 -3.75
CA GLY A 12 1.12 1.73 -3.45
C GLY A 12 -0.17 1.42 -2.68
N PHE A 13 -0.57 2.36 -1.83
CA PHE A 13 -1.99 2.60 -1.58
C PHE A 13 -2.65 2.84 -2.94
N SER A 14 -3.79 2.19 -3.15
CA SER A 14 -4.45 2.10 -4.46
C SER A 14 -4.83 3.47 -5.02
N ASP A 15 -4.17 3.85 -6.11
CA ASP A 15 -4.84 4.46 -7.25
C ASP A 15 -4.68 3.47 -8.40
N ASP A 16 -5.81 2.88 -8.76
CA ASP A 16 -5.93 1.68 -9.58
C ASP A 16 -5.93 2.09 -11.05
N GLU A 17 -4.76 2.34 -11.64
CA GLU A 17 -4.56 2.35 -13.10
C GLU A 17 -3.24 1.67 -13.45
N GLY A 18 -3.33 0.39 -13.80
CA GLY A 18 -2.18 -0.41 -14.23
C GLY A 18 -1.80 -0.11 -15.66
N ASP A 19 -0.59 0.38 -15.90
CA ASP A 19 0.10 0.28 -17.18
C ASP A 19 1.49 -0.29 -16.91
N GLY A 20 1.70 -1.53 -17.35
CA GLY A 20 2.98 -2.23 -17.28
C GLY A 20 3.65 -2.17 -18.65
N ILE A 21 4.83 -1.55 -18.69
CA ILE A 21 5.84 -1.77 -19.73
C ILE A 21 7.16 -1.93 -18.97
N ASN A 22 7.56 -3.19 -18.75
CA ASN A 22 8.95 -3.55 -18.47
C ASN A 22 9.51 -4.16 -19.74
N SER A 23 10.51 -3.49 -20.32
CA SER A 23 11.41 -4.06 -21.32
C SER A 23 12.82 -3.90 -20.80
N ASP A 24 13.32 -4.90 -20.08
CA ASP A 24 14.74 -5.05 -19.81
C ASP A 24 15.21 -6.32 -20.52
N SER A 25 16.00 -6.13 -21.57
CA SER A 25 16.80 -7.15 -22.22
C SER A 25 18.25 -6.89 -21.85
N ASP A 26 18.79 -7.65 -20.89
CA ASP A 26 20.22 -7.71 -20.63
C ASP A 26 20.81 -8.81 -21.54
N SER A 27 21.58 -8.39 -22.55
CA SER A 27 22.52 -9.26 -23.26
C SER A 27 23.93 -8.84 -22.88
N GLU A 28 24.67 -9.75 -22.25
CA GLU A 28 26.12 -9.66 -22.08
C GLU A 28 26.78 -9.70 -23.47
N GLU A 29 27.66 -8.73 -23.77
CA GLU A 29 28.66 -8.88 -24.84
C GLU A 29 30.04 -8.52 -24.32
N GLY A 30 30.96 -9.49 -24.49
CA GLY A 30 32.39 -9.28 -24.51
C GLY A 30 32.88 -8.97 -25.92
N ASP A 31 33.99 -8.26 -25.98
CA ASP A 31 34.68 -7.76 -27.18
C ASP A 31 35.07 -8.86 -28.19
N ASP A 32 34.97 -8.56 -29.50
CA ASP A 32 36.12 -8.57 -30.43
C ASP A 32 35.73 -8.14 -31.86
N ALA A 33 36.73 -7.64 -32.60
CA ALA A 33 36.65 -6.77 -33.76
C ALA A 33 36.55 -7.43 -35.16
N ALA A 34 36.22 -6.56 -36.13
CA ALA A 34 36.66 -6.49 -37.55
C ALA A 34 35.75 -6.98 -38.71
N ASP A 35 35.40 -5.99 -39.56
CA ASP A 35 35.33 -5.97 -41.04
C ASP A 35 34.44 -6.95 -41.85
N LEU A 36 33.43 -6.39 -42.56
CA LEU A 36 33.32 -6.32 -44.05
C LEU A 36 31.87 -6.10 -44.56
N VAL A 37 31.65 -4.92 -45.17
CA VAL A 37 31.15 -4.70 -46.55
C VAL A 37 29.70 -5.09 -47.00
N GLN A 38 28.97 -4.02 -47.37
CA GLN A 38 28.00 -3.81 -48.46
C GLN A 38 26.58 -4.44 -48.50
N ALA A 39 25.63 -3.51 -48.38
CA ALA A 39 24.57 -3.16 -49.35
C ALA A 39 23.50 -4.20 -49.74
N SER A 40 22.24 -3.88 -49.45
CA SER A 40 21.28 -3.49 -50.50
C SER A 40 20.06 -2.77 -49.91
N GLN A 41 19.59 -1.79 -50.67
CA GLN A 41 18.47 -0.89 -50.40
C GLN A 41 17.14 -1.48 -50.92
N ASN A 42 16.04 -0.81 -50.53
CA ASN A 42 14.65 -0.83 -51.04
C ASN A 42 13.67 -1.61 -50.16
N THR A 43 12.53 -1.10 -49.67
CA THR A 43 11.76 0.13 -49.99
C THR A 43 10.68 0.38 -48.92
N ALA A 44 10.36 1.67 -48.70
CA ALA A 44 9.16 2.32 -48.13
C ALA A 44 7.81 1.71 -48.64
N ALA A 45 6.59 1.92 -48.14
CA ALA A 45 5.89 2.82 -47.19
C ALA A 45 4.58 2.08 -46.79
N GLU A 46 3.87 2.34 -45.69
CA GLU A 46 2.80 3.34 -45.42
C GLU A 46 2.15 2.79 -44.11
N PHE A 47 1.96 3.53 -43.02
CA PHE A 47 0.90 4.50 -42.68
C PHE A 47 1.46 5.25 -41.44
N GLY A 48 1.51 6.58 -41.36
CA GLY A 48 0.36 7.48 -41.39
C GLY A 48 0.29 8.18 -40.03
N ASP A 49 1.10 9.22 -39.89
CA ASP A 49 1.24 10.12 -38.76
C ASP A 49 -0.04 10.94 -38.54
N ILE A 50 -0.55 11.03 -37.29
CA ILE A 50 -1.57 12.00 -36.91
C ILE A 50 -1.17 12.56 -35.54
N GLY A 51 -0.66 13.78 -35.56
CA GLY A 51 -0.29 14.57 -34.39
C GLY A 51 -1.50 14.91 -33.51
N PHE A 52 -1.28 14.84 -32.21
CA PHE A 52 -2.14 15.42 -31.19
C PHE A 52 -1.62 16.79 -30.80
N ASN A 53 -2.51 17.78 -30.76
CA ASN A 53 -2.38 18.91 -29.85
C ASN A 53 -3.75 19.22 -29.25
N GLU A 54 -3.80 19.17 -27.92
CA GLU A 54 -4.31 20.19 -26.97
C GLU A 54 -5.58 20.97 -27.41
N ASP A 55 -6.68 21.06 -26.65
CA ASP A 55 -6.81 21.25 -25.22
C ASP A 55 -8.26 20.96 -24.74
N VAL A 56 -8.36 20.61 -23.46
CA VAL A 56 -9.59 20.36 -22.67
C VAL A 56 -10.11 21.70 -22.10
N PRO A 57 -11.43 21.91 -21.88
CA PRO A 57 -11.90 21.75 -20.50
C PRO A 57 -13.32 21.17 -20.31
N ASN A 58 -13.36 20.37 -19.26
CA ASN A 58 -14.45 19.98 -18.36
C ASN A 58 -15.47 21.11 -18.09
N SER A 59 -16.76 20.79 -18.02
CA SER A 59 -17.79 21.73 -17.51
C SER A 59 -18.59 21.11 -16.36
N THR A 60 -18.31 21.61 -15.16
CA THR A 60 -19.25 21.64 -14.03
C THR A 60 -19.64 23.11 -13.84
N GLU A 61 -20.96 23.35 -13.75
CA GLU A 61 -21.65 24.52 -13.19
C GLU A 61 -21.25 25.93 -13.65
N TYR A 62 -22.07 26.51 -14.53
CA TYR A 62 -22.44 27.93 -14.47
C TYR A 62 -23.96 28.08 -14.55
N VAL A 63 -24.50 28.66 -13.47
CA VAL A 63 -25.84 29.23 -13.39
C VAL A 63 -25.91 30.43 -14.33
N GLN A 64 -26.85 30.42 -15.27
CA GLN A 64 -27.21 31.60 -16.04
C GLN A 64 -28.71 31.85 -15.90
N GLN A 65 -29.04 32.85 -15.09
CA GLN A 65 -30.36 33.47 -15.01
C GLN A 65 -30.69 34.17 -16.34
N VAL A 66 -31.83 33.85 -16.93
CA VAL A 66 -32.53 34.65 -17.94
C VAL A 66 -34.04 34.36 -17.82
N PRO A 67 -34.91 35.32 -18.15
CA PRO A 67 -35.71 36.11 -17.22
C PRO A 67 -37.12 35.56 -17.01
N GLU A 68 -37.70 35.91 -15.87
CA GLU A 68 -39.11 35.80 -15.56
C GLU A 68 -39.90 36.69 -16.54
N VAL A 69 -40.63 36.07 -17.46
CA VAL A 69 -41.66 36.73 -18.27
C VAL A 69 -42.98 36.07 -17.87
N GLU A 70 -43.76 36.80 -17.08
CA GLU A 70 -45.16 36.50 -16.82
C GLU A 70 -45.92 36.50 -18.15
N GLY A 71 -46.48 35.35 -18.50
CA GLY A 71 -47.36 35.17 -19.63
C GLY A 71 -48.45 34.18 -19.26
N GLU A 72 -49.53 34.68 -18.68
CA GLU A 72 -50.81 33.97 -18.59
C GLU A 72 -51.24 33.55 -20.00
N GLY A 73 -51.51 32.25 -20.22
CA GLY A 73 -51.80 31.81 -21.58
C GLY A 73 -52.11 30.33 -21.76
N GLN A 74 -53.24 29.90 -21.20
CA GLN A 74 -54.09 28.83 -21.72
C GLN A 74 -53.54 27.39 -21.69
N GLN A 75 -54.11 26.62 -20.76
CA GLN A 75 -54.28 25.18 -20.86
C GLN A 75 -54.91 24.84 -22.23
N GLN A 76 -54.10 24.38 -23.20
CA GLN A 76 -54.63 23.57 -24.28
C GLN A 76 -54.71 22.13 -23.78
N THR A 77 -55.81 21.86 -23.08
CA THR A 77 -56.38 20.54 -22.96
C THR A 77 -56.63 19.99 -24.36
N THR A 78 -55.74 19.15 -24.87
CA THR A 78 -56.12 18.24 -25.95
C THR A 78 -57.13 17.27 -25.36
N ASN A 79 -58.39 17.47 -25.73
CA ASN A 79 -59.52 16.60 -25.43
C ASN A 79 -59.25 15.18 -25.95
N PHE A 80 -58.57 14.35 -25.17
CA PHE A 80 -58.78 12.92 -25.23
C PHE A 80 -60.09 12.64 -24.50
N GLN A 81 -61.19 12.51 -25.25
CA GLN A 81 -62.43 11.96 -24.70
C GLN A 81 -62.11 10.62 -24.04
N GLU A 82 -62.29 10.55 -22.72
CA GLU A 82 -62.28 9.30 -21.96
C GLU A 82 -63.39 8.40 -22.50
N ILE A 83 -63.01 7.40 -23.30
CA ILE A 83 -63.87 6.25 -23.59
C ILE A 83 -63.54 5.19 -22.52
N PRO A 84 -64.55 4.71 -21.76
CA PRO A 84 -64.36 3.67 -20.76
C PRO A 84 -63.89 2.38 -21.45
N ASP A 85 -62.80 1.79 -20.95
CA ASP A 85 -62.37 0.40 -21.18
C ASP A 85 -62.44 -0.14 -22.63
N SER A 86 -62.20 0.71 -23.63
CA SER A 86 -61.94 0.26 -24.99
C SER A 86 -60.45 -0.07 -25.12
N GLU A 87 -60.11 -1.36 -25.21
CA GLU A 87 -58.75 -1.84 -25.51
C GLU A 87 -58.25 -1.43 -26.92
N THR A 88 -59.06 -0.69 -27.68
CA THR A 88 -58.83 -0.28 -29.06
C THR A 88 -58.47 1.20 -29.19
N LEU A 89 -57.37 1.48 -29.90
CA LEU A 89 -56.93 2.84 -30.29
C LEU A 89 -57.99 3.53 -31.15
N LEU A 90 -58.22 4.82 -30.91
CA LEU A 90 -59.01 5.68 -31.79
C LEU A 90 -58.42 5.69 -33.20
N TYR A 91 -59.30 5.67 -34.21
CA TYR A 91 -58.90 5.75 -35.60
C TYR A 91 -58.12 7.05 -35.86
N GLY A 92 -56.94 6.96 -36.44
CA GLY A 92 -56.06 8.11 -36.70
C GLY A 92 -54.97 8.34 -35.64
N ALA A 93 -55.11 7.83 -34.41
CA ALA A 93 -54.19 8.12 -33.31
C ALA A 93 -52.71 7.75 -33.60
N ILE A 94 -52.45 6.66 -34.35
CA ILE A 94 -51.08 6.32 -34.78
C ILE A 94 -50.55 7.37 -35.77
N ARG A 95 -51.39 7.91 -36.66
CA ARG A 95 -50.99 8.95 -37.62
C ARG A 95 -50.70 10.26 -36.90
N ASP A 96 -51.49 10.61 -35.90
CA ASP A 96 -51.31 11.83 -35.12
C ASP A 96 -50.00 11.77 -34.33
N ALA A 97 -49.74 10.64 -33.66
CA ALA A 97 -48.46 10.40 -32.97
C ALA A 97 -47.24 10.36 -33.92
N VAL A 98 -47.42 9.94 -35.18
CA VAL A 98 -46.34 10.01 -36.19
C VAL A 98 -46.00 11.46 -36.53
N ILE A 99 -47.01 12.33 -36.63
CA ILE A 99 -46.83 13.75 -36.94
C ILE A 99 -46.24 14.49 -35.74
N GLU A 100 -46.71 14.19 -34.53
CA GLU A 100 -46.29 14.86 -33.29
C GLU A 100 -44.85 14.51 -32.88
N TYR A 101 -44.47 13.23 -32.94
CA TYR A 101 -43.17 12.75 -32.45
C TYR A 101 -42.14 12.50 -33.57
N ASP A 102 -42.49 12.76 -34.82
CA ASP A 102 -41.64 12.60 -36.01
C ASP A 102 -40.94 11.21 -36.11
N TYR A 103 -41.67 10.15 -35.75
CA TYR A 103 -41.21 8.77 -35.88
C TYR A 103 -42.01 8.03 -36.93
N THR A 104 -41.41 7.01 -37.55
CA THR A 104 -42.13 6.18 -38.52
C THR A 104 -43.37 5.51 -37.90
N ARG A 105 -44.45 5.38 -38.68
CA ARG A 105 -45.68 4.66 -38.28
C ARG A 105 -45.40 3.27 -37.69
N LYS A 106 -44.37 2.58 -38.19
CA LYS A 106 -43.94 1.27 -37.71
C LYS A 106 -43.33 1.34 -36.29
N THR A 107 -42.59 2.39 -35.97
CA THR A 107 -42.00 2.60 -34.63
C THR A 107 -43.09 2.89 -33.61
N ILE A 108 -44.01 3.82 -33.91
CA ILE A 108 -45.15 4.16 -33.04
C ILE A 108 -46.03 2.92 -32.80
N GLY A 109 -46.33 2.15 -33.86
CA GLY A 109 -47.08 0.89 -33.74
C GLY A 109 -46.39 -0.15 -32.84
N LYS A 110 -45.07 -0.32 -32.97
CA LYS A 110 -44.29 -1.24 -32.10
C LYS A 110 -44.31 -0.82 -30.63
N ILE A 111 -44.22 0.48 -30.35
CA ILE A 111 -44.30 1.00 -28.98
C ILE A 111 -45.68 0.71 -28.39
N TRP A 112 -46.75 0.95 -29.15
CA TRP A 112 -48.11 0.64 -28.73
C TRP A 112 -48.34 -0.86 -28.47
N ASP A 113 -47.87 -1.72 -29.38
CA ASP A 113 -47.97 -3.18 -29.20
C ASP A 113 -47.19 -3.67 -27.97
N LYS A 114 -46.03 -3.06 -27.70
CA LYS A 114 -45.25 -3.34 -26.48
C LYS A 114 -46.02 -2.92 -25.22
N ALA A 115 -46.66 -1.75 -25.25
CA ALA A 115 -47.48 -1.27 -24.13
C ALA A 115 -48.67 -2.21 -23.87
N LYS A 116 -49.41 -2.62 -24.91
CA LYS A 116 -50.51 -3.61 -24.77
C LYS A 116 -50.05 -4.91 -24.11
N LYS A 117 -48.89 -5.45 -24.51
CA LYS A 117 -48.31 -6.67 -23.91
C LYS A 117 -47.92 -6.46 -22.44
N GLN A 118 -47.41 -5.29 -22.07
CA GLN A 118 -47.09 -4.96 -20.67
C GLN A 118 -48.36 -4.83 -19.82
N LYS A 119 -49.40 -4.16 -20.33
CA LYS A 119 -50.71 -4.05 -19.70
C LYS A 119 -51.34 -5.42 -19.45
N ALA A 120 -51.35 -6.29 -20.48
CA ALA A 120 -51.88 -7.66 -20.37
C ALA A 120 -51.13 -8.52 -19.33
N ALA A 121 -49.84 -8.26 -19.13
CA ALA A 121 -49.01 -8.93 -18.14
C ALA A 121 -49.02 -8.25 -16.75
N MET A 122 -49.89 -7.24 -16.53
CA MET A 122 -49.95 -6.41 -15.31
C MET A 122 -48.60 -5.78 -14.91
N ASN A 123 -47.74 -5.51 -15.88
CA ASN A 123 -46.43 -4.87 -15.67
C ASN A 123 -46.55 -3.35 -15.88
N SER A 124 -45.71 -2.58 -15.18
CA SER A 124 -45.53 -1.15 -15.49
C SER A 124 -45.02 -0.95 -16.93
N TYR A 125 -45.39 0.16 -17.56
CA TYR A 125 -44.94 0.49 -18.92
C TYR A 125 -43.45 0.82 -18.95
N ILE A 126 -42.61 -0.12 -19.40
CA ILE A 126 -41.16 0.08 -19.52
C ILE A 126 -40.86 0.68 -20.91
N VAL A 127 -40.63 1.99 -20.96
CA VAL A 127 -40.30 2.77 -22.17
C VAL A 127 -38.79 2.90 -22.44
N GLN A 128 -37.93 2.40 -21.54
CA GLN A 128 -36.48 2.48 -21.71
C GLN A 128 -35.99 1.77 -23.00
N SER A 129 -35.03 2.40 -23.67
CA SER A 129 -34.39 1.86 -24.86
C SER A 129 -33.59 0.59 -24.50
N GLN A 130 -33.67 -0.42 -25.37
CA GLN A 130 -33.00 -1.71 -25.18
C GLN A 130 -31.54 -1.67 -25.67
N TYR A 131 -30.95 -0.47 -25.77
CA TYR A 131 -29.59 -0.29 -26.30
C TYR A 131 -28.55 -1.05 -25.47
N HIS A 132 -28.76 -1.17 -24.15
CA HIS A 132 -27.91 -1.96 -23.26
C HIS A 132 -27.99 -3.48 -23.51
N ARG A 133 -28.98 -3.95 -24.30
CA ARG A 133 -29.13 -5.34 -24.76
C ARG A 133 -28.62 -5.57 -26.18
N CYS A 134 -28.20 -4.51 -26.88
CA CYS A 134 -27.59 -4.62 -28.20
C CYS A 134 -26.07 -4.51 -28.11
N GLY A 135 -25.36 -5.25 -28.97
CA GLY A 135 -23.90 -5.31 -29.00
C GLY A 135 -23.34 -6.71 -28.74
N ARG A 136 -22.03 -6.87 -28.98
CA ARG A 136 -21.32 -8.15 -28.78
C ARG A 136 -21.30 -8.51 -27.29
N LYS A 137 -21.75 -9.72 -26.96
CA LYS A 137 -21.64 -10.25 -25.59
C LYS A 137 -20.19 -10.20 -25.13
N LYS A 138 -19.97 -9.76 -23.89
CA LYS A 138 -18.63 -9.72 -23.29
C LYS A 138 -18.09 -11.14 -23.20
N VAL A 139 -16.80 -11.29 -23.53
CA VAL A 139 -16.08 -12.53 -23.27
C VAL A 139 -16.04 -12.74 -21.76
N GLN A 140 -16.44 -13.93 -21.32
CA GLN A 140 -16.37 -14.36 -19.94
C GLN A 140 -15.21 -15.33 -19.81
N VAL A 141 -14.37 -15.11 -18.81
CA VAL A 141 -13.27 -16.01 -18.46
C VAL A 141 -13.54 -16.51 -17.04
N SER A 142 -13.58 -17.82 -16.84
CA SER A 142 -13.82 -18.40 -15.53
C SER A 142 -12.52 -18.48 -14.73
N TYR A 143 -12.65 -18.56 -13.41
CA TYR A 143 -11.52 -18.82 -12.50
C TYR A 143 -10.75 -20.08 -12.91
N ASP A 144 -11.47 -21.20 -13.15
CA ASP A 144 -10.86 -22.49 -13.49
C ASP A 144 -10.03 -22.44 -14.78
N SER A 145 -10.45 -21.64 -15.77
CA SER A 145 -9.70 -21.47 -17.01
C SER A 145 -8.32 -20.85 -16.79
N ILE A 146 -8.22 -19.93 -15.82
CA ILE A 146 -6.94 -19.29 -15.47
C ILE A 146 -6.15 -20.14 -14.49
N ALA A 147 -6.83 -20.70 -13.47
CA ALA A 147 -6.20 -21.46 -12.38
C ALA A 147 -5.47 -22.72 -12.87
N LYS A 148 -5.95 -23.36 -13.95
CA LYS A 148 -5.30 -24.52 -14.59
C LYS A 148 -4.01 -24.17 -15.35
N ILE A 149 -3.82 -22.90 -15.72
CA ILE A 149 -2.61 -22.44 -16.41
C ILE A 149 -1.50 -22.28 -15.38
N GLY A 150 -0.34 -22.88 -15.66
CA GLY A 150 0.84 -22.77 -14.80
C GLY A 150 1.26 -21.31 -14.63
N MET A 151 1.85 -20.97 -13.47
CA MET A 151 2.22 -19.57 -13.19
C MET A 151 3.18 -18.98 -14.24
N GLY A 152 4.10 -19.79 -14.77
CA GLY A 152 5.05 -19.39 -15.81
C GLY A 152 4.41 -19.07 -17.17
N ASP A 153 3.24 -19.66 -17.47
CA ASP A 153 2.56 -19.49 -18.77
C ASP A 153 1.57 -18.31 -18.77
N ARG A 154 1.51 -17.54 -17.68
CA ARG A 154 0.61 -16.40 -17.49
C ARG A 154 1.31 -15.16 -16.92
N THR A 155 2.60 -15.02 -17.21
CA THR A 155 3.45 -13.90 -16.74
C THR A 155 3.14 -12.59 -17.46
N CYS A 156 2.77 -12.65 -18.75
CA CYS A 156 2.41 -11.47 -19.53
C CYS A 156 1.02 -11.59 -20.19
N ILE A 157 0.49 -10.45 -20.64
CA ILE A 157 -0.82 -10.36 -21.30
C ILE A 157 -0.87 -11.23 -22.55
N VAL A 158 0.22 -11.30 -23.32
CA VAL A 158 0.30 -12.07 -24.57
C VAL A 158 0.23 -13.56 -24.32
N ASP A 159 0.99 -14.07 -23.34
CA ASP A 159 1.01 -15.50 -23.02
C ASP A 159 -0.32 -15.95 -22.42
N LEU A 160 -0.87 -15.18 -21.48
CA LEU A 160 -2.20 -15.47 -20.94
C LEU A 160 -3.28 -15.43 -22.03
N ALA A 161 -3.19 -14.51 -22.99
CA ALA A 161 -4.10 -14.44 -24.13
C ALA A 161 -4.00 -15.68 -25.02
N ARG A 162 -2.77 -16.15 -25.31
CA ARG A 162 -2.53 -17.40 -26.05
C ARG A 162 -3.15 -18.60 -25.33
N MET A 163 -2.90 -18.74 -24.03
CA MET A 163 -3.41 -19.85 -23.22
C MET A 163 -4.94 -19.84 -23.08
N LEU A 164 -5.57 -18.66 -23.10
CA LEU A 164 -7.03 -18.52 -23.05
C LEU A 164 -7.70 -18.51 -24.44
N ASN A 165 -6.93 -18.62 -25.54
CA ASN A 165 -7.41 -18.44 -26.91
C ASN A 165 -8.16 -17.10 -27.12
N LEU A 166 -7.61 -16.01 -26.55
CA LEU A 166 -8.15 -14.66 -26.65
C LEU A 166 -7.15 -13.72 -27.35
N GLY A 167 -7.63 -12.56 -27.82
CA GLY A 167 -6.75 -11.48 -28.27
C GLY A 167 -6.13 -10.72 -27.08
N PRO A 168 -4.86 -10.26 -27.15
CA PRO A 168 -4.19 -9.52 -26.07
C PRO A 168 -4.99 -8.32 -25.56
N THR A 169 -5.59 -7.53 -26.46
CA THR A 169 -6.45 -6.38 -26.12
C THR A 169 -7.71 -6.79 -25.35
N THR A 170 -8.16 -8.04 -25.50
CA THR A 170 -9.29 -8.56 -24.70
C THR A 170 -8.86 -8.82 -23.28
N VAL A 171 -7.71 -9.49 -23.08
CA VAL A 171 -7.13 -9.73 -21.75
C VAL A 171 -6.81 -8.40 -21.04
N TRP A 172 -6.20 -7.43 -21.72
CA TRP A 172 -5.97 -6.08 -21.17
C TRP A 172 -7.27 -5.41 -20.71
N ARG A 173 -8.36 -5.48 -21.49
CA ARG A 173 -9.67 -4.96 -21.09
C ARG A 173 -10.26 -5.73 -19.90
N LEU A 174 -10.04 -7.04 -19.79
CA LEU A 174 -10.48 -7.83 -18.64
C LEU A 174 -9.70 -7.45 -17.37
N ILE A 175 -8.42 -7.10 -17.50
CA ILE A 175 -7.58 -6.57 -16.42
C ILE A 175 -8.09 -5.19 -15.96
N LYS A 176 -8.27 -4.22 -16.88
CA LYS A 176 -8.81 -2.89 -16.53
C LYS A 176 -10.22 -2.96 -15.90
N ARG A 177 -10.98 -4.01 -16.21
CA ARG A 177 -12.31 -4.28 -15.59
C ARG A 177 -12.26 -5.08 -14.29
N LYS A 178 -11.06 -5.42 -13.80
CA LYS A 178 -10.83 -6.21 -12.59
C LYS A 178 -11.46 -7.62 -12.62
N ILE A 179 -11.67 -8.17 -13.82
CA ILE A 179 -12.10 -9.57 -14.00
C ILE A 179 -10.87 -10.49 -13.88
N ILE A 180 -9.74 -10.06 -14.44
CA ILE A 180 -8.44 -10.67 -14.25
C ILE A 180 -7.64 -9.76 -13.33
N LYS A 181 -7.08 -10.30 -12.26
CA LYS A 181 -6.27 -9.55 -11.32
C LYS A 181 -4.78 -9.72 -11.67
N PRO A 182 -4.08 -8.68 -12.16
CA PRO A 182 -2.64 -8.73 -12.24
C PRO A 182 -2.07 -8.76 -10.82
N HIS A 183 -1.01 -9.52 -10.62
CA HIS A 183 -0.34 -9.65 -9.33
C HIS A 183 1.14 -9.90 -9.53
N SER A 184 1.96 -9.09 -8.88
CA SER A 184 3.39 -9.36 -8.72
C SER A 184 3.57 -10.24 -7.48
N SER A 185 4.23 -11.39 -7.64
CA SER A 185 4.53 -12.31 -6.53
C SER A 185 5.95 -12.04 -6.02
N PRO A 186 6.14 -11.29 -4.92
CA PRO A 186 7.46 -11.08 -4.36
C PRO A 186 8.05 -12.39 -3.82
N LEU A 187 9.37 -12.51 -3.85
CA LEU A 187 10.08 -13.63 -3.24
C LEU A 187 10.17 -13.43 -1.73
N HIS A 188 9.61 -14.36 -0.96
CA HIS A 188 9.70 -14.35 0.50
C HIS A 188 10.76 -15.33 0.99
N PRO A 189 11.49 -15.02 2.08
CA PRO A 189 12.43 -15.96 2.69
C PRO A 189 11.70 -17.23 3.14
N GLY A 190 12.31 -18.38 2.90
CA GLY A 190 11.82 -19.65 3.44
C GLY A 190 11.90 -19.67 4.97
N ILE A 191 10.82 -20.11 5.63
CA ILE A 191 10.76 -20.21 7.09
C ILE A 191 10.91 -21.68 7.51
N SER A 192 11.91 -21.98 8.35
CA SER A 192 12.10 -23.31 8.92
C SER A 192 11.06 -23.62 10.01
N GLU A 193 10.83 -24.90 10.32
CA GLU A 193 9.89 -25.30 11.39
C GLU A 193 10.23 -24.65 12.74
N ALA A 194 11.51 -24.57 13.11
CA ALA A 194 11.92 -23.87 14.32
C ALA A 194 11.55 -22.37 14.32
N CYS A 195 11.65 -21.70 13.16
CA CYS A 195 11.22 -20.31 13.01
C CYS A 195 9.69 -20.18 13.11
N LYS A 196 8.92 -21.13 12.52
CA LYS A 196 7.46 -21.17 12.66
C LYS A 196 7.06 -21.29 14.13
N MET A 197 7.69 -22.19 14.88
CA MET A 197 7.42 -22.38 16.30
C MET A 197 7.80 -21.15 17.13
N ALA A 198 8.90 -20.48 16.80
CA ALA A 198 9.28 -19.21 17.43
C ALA A 198 8.24 -18.10 17.15
N ARG A 199 7.70 -18.03 15.93
CA ARG A 199 6.62 -17.09 15.55
C ARG A 199 5.31 -17.39 16.26
N ILE A 200 4.92 -18.65 16.37
CA ILE A 200 3.76 -19.07 17.17
C ILE A 200 3.93 -18.63 18.63
N ARG A 201 5.06 -18.99 19.25
CA ARG A 201 5.34 -18.63 20.65
C ARG A 201 5.33 -17.12 20.84
N TRP A 202 5.86 -16.37 19.88
CA TRP A 202 5.83 -14.91 19.89
C TRP A 202 4.40 -14.37 19.90
N ALA A 203 3.55 -14.81 18.97
CA ALA A 203 2.16 -14.37 18.90
C ALA A 203 1.36 -14.72 20.17
N ILE A 204 1.54 -15.93 20.73
CA ILE A 204 0.88 -16.35 21.97
C ILE A 204 1.31 -15.49 23.16
N ARG A 205 2.60 -15.13 23.27
CA ARG A 205 3.13 -14.29 24.36
C ARG A 205 2.57 -12.87 24.39
N LEU A 206 2.01 -12.41 23.28
CA LEU A 206 1.36 -11.11 23.18
C LEU A 206 -0.12 -11.16 23.62
N ILE A 207 -0.66 -12.35 23.90
CA ILE A 207 -2.01 -12.57 24.42
C ILE A 207 -1.99 -12.52 25.95
N MET A 208 -3.05 -11.96 26.54
CA MET A 208 -3.26 -11.99 27.97
C MET A 208 -3.68 -13.40 28.41
N ASP A 209 -2.81 -14.12 29.12
CA ASP A 209 -2.98 -15.54 29.47
C ASP A 209 -4.35 -15.86 30.08
N TYR A 210 -4.86 -15.00 30.98
CA TYR A 210 -6.15 -15.19 31.65
C TYR A 210 -7.36 -15.08 30.72
N THR A 211 -7.20 -14.52 29.51
CA THR A 211 -8.27 -14.39 28.51
C THR A 211 -8.37 -15.58 27.57
N ILE A 212 -7.31 -16.39 27.47
CA ILE A 212 -7.21 -17.52 26.52
C ILE A 212 -8.40 -18.49 26.60
N PRO A 213 -8.90 -18.89 27.78
CA PRO A 213 -9.96 -19.90 27.87
C PRO A 213 -11.31 -19.48 27.28
N GLN A 214 -11.59 -18.17 27.16
CA GLN A 214 -12.89 -17.65 26.72
C GLN A 214 -12.77 -16.81 25.46
N GLU A 215 -11.96 -15.75 25.53
CA GLU A 215 -11.84 -14.76 24.47
C GLU A 215 -10.40 -14.22 24.42
N PRO A 216 -9.46 -14.97 23.82
CA PRO A 216 -8.06 -14.59 23.77
C PRO A 216 -7.89 -13.18 23.22
N THR A 217 -7.31 -12.28 24.01
CA THR A 217 -7.17 -10.87 23.68
C THR A 217 -5.72 -10.43 23.85
N TYR A 218 -5.18 -9.72 22.85
CA TYR A 218 -3.82 -9.21 22.90
C TYR A 218 -3.67 -8.10 23.95
N TYR A 219 -2.49 -7.98 24.58
CA TYR A 219 -2.17 -6.82 25.41
C TYR A 219 -2.37 -5.51 24.63
N SER A 220 -2.66 -4.42 25.34
CA SER A 220 -2.75 -3.09 24.72
C SER A 220 -1.40 -2.58 24.21
N MET A 221 -0.27 -3.18 24.62
CA MET A 221 1.08 -2.85 24.15
C MET A 221 1.50 -1.39 24.38
N TYR A 222 0.86 -0.65 25.29
CA TYR A 222 1.23 0.75 25.60
C TYR A 222 2.61 0.90 26.24
N ASP A 223 3.18 -0.20 26.74
CA ASP A 223 4.48 -0.27 27.41
C ASP A 223 5.56 -0.93 26.53
N PHE A 224 5.27 -1.08 25.24
CA PHE A 224 6.17 -1.67 24.25
C PHE A 224 6.79 -0.56 23.39
N ILE A 225 8.08 -0.69 23.13
CA ILE A 225 8.83 0.13 22.19
C ILE A 225 9.46 -0.80 21.17
N HIS A 226 9.22 -0.55 19.88
CA HIS A 226 9.93 -1.23 18.81
C HIS A 226 11.11 -0.37 18.37
N ILE A 227 12.29 -1.00 18.28
CA ILE A 227 13.49 -0.42 17.71
C ILE A 227 13.94 -1.23 16.51
N ASP A 228 14.57 -0.54 15.56
CA ASP A 228 15.13 -1.13 14.36
C ASP A 228 16.02 -0.11 13.62
N GLU A 229 16.89 -0.62 12.75
CA GLU A 229 17.82 0.17 11.95
C GLU A 229 17.48 0.12 10.46
N LYS A 230 17.50 1.28 9.80
CA LYS A 230 17.28 1.36 8.36
C LYS A 230 18.27 2.25 7.64
N TRP A 231 18.71 1.80 6.47
CA TRP A 231 19.42 2.62 5.49
C TRP A 231 18.44 3.51 4.74
N PHE A 232 18.63 4.82 4.83
CA PHE A 232 17.98 5.80 3.98
C PHE A 232 18.93 6.22 2.87
N TYR A 233 18.45 6.20 1.64
CA TYR A 233 19.21 6.55 0.44
C TYR A 233 18.93 7.99 0.05
N LEU A 234 19.97 8.71 -0.38
CA LEU A 234 19.86 10.10 -0.84
C LEU A 234 18.83 10.24 -1.97
N THR A 235 18.72 9.23 -2.83
CA THR A 235 17.85 9.29 -4.00
C THR A 235 17.48 7.87 -4.47
N GLN A 236 16.33 7.71 -5.12
CA GLN A 236 15.94 6.42 -5.70
C GLN A 236 16.57 6.22 -7.09
N LYS A 237 16.88 4.96 -7.45
CA LYS A 237 17.38 4.60 -8.79
C LYS A 237 16.39 5.05 -9.88
N ASN A 238 15.13 4.69 -9.69
CA ASN A 238 14.01 5.09 -10.54
C ASN A 238 13.02 5.88 -9.67
N GLN A 239 12.54 7.04 -10.15
CA GLN A 239 11.56 7.87 -9.45
C GLN A 239 10.42 8.12 -10.42
N ARG A 240 9.20 7.73 -10.05
CA ARG A 240 8.01 8.06 -10.84
C ARG A 240 7.64 9.52 -10.60
N VAL A 241 7.50 10.27 -11.68
CA VAL A 241 7.01 11.66 -11.71
C VAL A 241 5.96 11.76 -12.80
N TYR A 242 4.95 12.60 -12.59
CA TYR A 242 3.99 12.94 -13.64
C TYR A 242 4.46 14.23 -14.30
N LEU A 243 4.55 14.21 -15.62
CA LEU A 243 4.99 15.34 -16.43
C LEU A 243 3.78 15.90 -17.17
N ALA A 244 3.75 17.22 -17.37
CA ALA A 244 2.77 17.82 -18.26
C ALA A 244 2.98 17.32 -19.70
N ASN A 245 1.93 17.40 -20.54
CA ASN A 245 2.07 17.11 -21.95
C ASN A 245 3.17 18.02 -22.54
N ASN A 246 4.12 17.45 -23.28
CA ASN A 246 5.29 18.14 -23.84
C ASN A 246 6.33 18.69 -22.84
N GLU A 247 6.25 18.38 -21.54
CA GLU A 247 7.31 18.75 -20.59
C GLU A 247 8.60 17.95 -20.86
N PRO A 248 9.78 18.61 -20.94
CA PRO A 248 11.03 17.90 -21.15
C PRO A 248 11.34 16.99 -19.96
N TYR A 249 11.86 15.79 -20.25
CA TYR A 249 12.20 14.82 -19.21
C TYR A 249 13.22 15.40 -18.22
N PRO A 250 12.91 15.42 -16.90
CA PRO A 250 13.82 15.96 -15.91
C PRO A 250 15.07 15.07 -15.80
N HIS A 251 16.23 15.63 -16.13
CA HIS A 251 17.49 14.91 -16.03
C HIS A 251 17.97 14.83 -14.58
N ARG A 252 18.04 13.61 -14.03
CA ARG A 252 18.63 13.33 -12.71
C ARG A 252 19.99 12.69 -12.89
N SER A 253 21.03 13.35 -12.38
CA SER A 253 22.40 12.86 -12.44
C SER A 253 22.91 12.46 -11.05
N ALA A 254 23.65 11.36 -11.00
CA ALA A 254 24.39 10.90 -9.84
C ALA A 254 25.71 10.30 -10.31
N SER A 255 26.73 10.30 -9.46
CA SER A 255 28.05 9.76 -9.82
C SER A 255 28.05 8.24 -10.05
N SER A 256 27.07 7.52 -9.51
CA SER A 256 26.89 6.07 -9.70
C SER A 256 25.46 5.65 -9.39
N ARG A 257 24.91 4.73 -10.20
CA ARG A 257 23.61 4.08 -9.96
C ARG A 257 23.66 3.01 -8.86
N THR A 258 24.83 2.43 -8.59
CA THR A 258 25.01 1.37 -7.59
C THR A 258 25.52 1.91 -6.25
N LYS A 259 26.33 2.97 -6.26
CA LYS A 259 26.92 3.57 -5.05
C LYS A 259 26.20 4.86 -4.64
N ILE A 260 24.87 4.76 -4.48
CA ILE A 260 24.06 5.88 -3.99
C ILE A 260 24.42 6.15 -2.51
N PRO A 261 24.70 7.40 -2.12
CA PRO A 261 24.95 7.73 -0.72
C PRO A 261 23.79 7.29 0.17
N LYS A 262 24.11 6.59 1.26
CA LYS A 262 23.13 6.07 2.22
C LYS A 262 23.58 6.28 3.67
N PHE A 263 22.62 6.50 4.56
CA PHE A 263 22.83 6.72 5.99
C PHE A 263 21.94 5.79 6.80
N MET A 264 22.50 5.18 7.84
CA MET A 264 21.76 4.28 8.73
C MET A 264 21.21 5.08 9.91
N PHE A 265 19.96 4.82 10.26
CA PHE A 265 19.29 5.40 11.42
C PHE A 265 18.69 4.29 12.26
N MET A 266 18.82 4.37 13.58
CA MET A 266 18.01 3.61 14.52
C MET A 266 16.74 4.41 14.84
N ALA A 267 15.56 3.85 14.59
CA ALA A 267 14.31 4.46 15.02
C ALA A 267 13.76 3.75 16.25
N ALA A 268 13.01 4.47 17.06
CA ALA A 268 12.32 3.95 18.23
C ALA A 268 10.90 4.52 18.28
N VAL A 269 9.92 3.62 18.37
CA VAL A 269 8.50 3.99 18.40
C VAL A 269 7.74 3.17 19.43
N ALA A 270 6.84 3.84 20.15
CA ALA A 270 5.87 3.29 21.07
C ALA A 270 4.45 3.42 20.50
N ARG A 271 3.46 2.81 21.15
CA ARG A 271 2.06 2.95 20.75
C ARG A 271 1.54 4.36 21.09
N PRO A 272 1.00 5.13 20.12
CA PRO A 272 0.40 6.43 20.40
C PRO A 272 -0.79 6.32 21.38
N ARG A 273 -0.99 7.35 22.20
CA ARG A 273 -2.11 7.46 23.16
C ARG A 273 -2.96 8.67 22.82
N TRP A 274 -4.26 8.49 22.92
CA TRP A 274 -5.28 9.46 22.54
C TRP A 274 -6.17 9.74 23.75
N GLY A 275 -6.49 11.01 23.97
CA GLY A 275 -7.44 11.43 25.00
C GLY A 275 -8.88 11.14 24.59
N GLU A 276 -9.81 11.40 25.51
CA GLU A 276 -11.24 11.11 25.32
C GLU A 276 -11.88 11.89 24.15
N ASN A 277 -11.36 13.08 23.81
CA ASN A 277 -11.87 13.89 22.69
C ASN A 277 -11.12 13.64 21.37
N GLY A 278 -10.24 12.62 21.33
CA GLY A 278 -9.45 12.28 20.15
C GLY A 278 -8.18 13.11 19.96
N GLU A 279 -7.80 13.92 20.95
CA GLU A 279 -6.52 14.62 20.98
C GLU A 279 -5.35 13.64 21.18
N CYS A 280 -4.22 13.91 20.53
CA CYS A 280 -3.02 13.09 20.68
C CYS A 280 -2.24 13.52 21.92
N GLU A 281 -2.37 12.77 23.03
CA GLU A 281 -1.63 13.02 24.27
C GLU A 281 -0.17 12.53 24.18
N PHE A 282 0.05 11.45 23.43
CA PHE A 282 1.38 10.89 23.20
C PHE A 282 1.49 10.35 21.79
N ASP A 283 2.41 10.90 21.00
CA ASP A 283 2.52 10.57 19.58
C ASP A 283 3.22 9.24 19.28
N GLY A 284 3.80 8.58 20.29
CA GLY A 284 4.54 7.33 20.16
C GLY A 284 5.91 7.48 19.51
N LYS A 285 6.35 8.67 19.09
CA LYS A 285 7.62 8.87 18.39
C LYS A 285 8.75 9.17 19.38
N ILE A 286 9.47 8.13 19.81
CA ILE A 286 10.58 8.27 20.76
C ILE A 286 11.77 8.98 20.10
N GLY A 287 12.24 8.48 18.96
CA GLY A 287 13.31 9.15 18.22
C GLY A 287 13.77 8.42 16.98
N ILE A 288 14.57 9.12 16.17
CA ILE A 288 15.29 8.58 15.04
C ILE A 288 16.72 9.11 15.10
N PHE A 289 17.69 8.20 15.22
CA PHE A 289 19.06 8.50 15.61
C PHE A 289 20.03 8.06 14.51
N PRO A 290 20.76 8.97 13.86
CA PRO A 290 21.73 8.61 12.82
C PRO A 290 22.99 7.97 13.43
N PHE A 291 23.50 6.92 12.80
CA PHE A 291 24.83 6.38 13.13
C PHE A 291 25.92 7.19 12.45
N THR A 292 26.55 8.10 13.21
CA THR A 292 27.54 9.03 12.66
C THR A 292 28.79 9.20 13.51
N ASN A 293 29.92 9.43 12.83
CA ASN A 293 31.18 9.83 13.44
C ASN A 293 31.47 11.30 13.14
N ALA A 294 31.80 12.09 14.16
CA ALA A 294 32.34 13.44 13.99
C ALA A 294 33.83 13.36 13.65
N ILE A 295 34.19 13.60 12.38
CA ILE A 295 35.57 13.49 11.88
C ILE A 295 36.03 14.83 11.34
N ALA A 296 37.16 15.35 11.82
CA ALA A 296 37.75 16.56 11.26
C ALA A 296 38.17 16.36 9.79
N ALA A 297 37.78 17.29 8.92
CA ALA A 297 38.13 17.27 7.50
C ALA A 297 39.65 17.27 7.31
N LYS A 298 40.18 16.20 6.70
CA LYS A 298 41.63 16.00 6.53
C LYS A 298 42.25 16.90 5.46
N ARG A 299 41.46 17.35 4.49
CA ARG A 299 41.89 18.18 3.34
C ARG A 299 40.91 19.34 3.18
N THR A 300 41.42 20.49 2.74
CA THR A 300 40.59 21.60 2.30
C THR A 300 39.93 21.21 0.98
N SER A 301 38.64 21.47 0.83
CA SER A 301 37.87 21.32 -0.42
C SER A 301 37.20 22.64 -0.78
N LYS A 302 36.63 22.72 -1.99
CA LYS A 302 35.86 23.90 -2.44
C LYS A 302 34.73 24.28 -1.47
N ASN A 303 34.19 23.29 -0.75
CA ASN A 303 33.04 23.49 0.12
C ASN A 303 33.42 23.63 1.60
N ARG A 304 34.64 23.25 2.04
CA ARG A 304 35.01 23.20 3.47
C ARG A 304 36.52 23.35 3.72
N LEU A 305 36.89 24.05 4.80
CA LEU A 305 38.27 24.18 5.26
C LEU A 305 38.75 22.91 5.99
N LYS A 306 40.05 22.59 5.87
CA LYS A 306 40.70 21.54 6.67
C LYS A 306 40.48 21.82 8.17
N GLY A 307 40.10 20.79 8.92
CA GLY A 307 39.81 20.89 10.36
C GLY A 307 38.33 21.09 10.70
N THR A 308 37.47 21.42 9.73
CA THR A 308 36.01 21.49 9.96
C THR A 308 35.49 20.11 10.38
N ILE A 309 34.75 20.03 11.49
CA ILE A 309 34.14 18.77 11.95
C ILE A 309 33.07 18.35 10.93
N GLU A 310 33.25 17.17 10.35
CA GLU A 310 32.36 16.59 9.35
C GLU A 310 31.68 15.36 9.94
N THR A 311 30.36 15.33 9.85
CA THR A 311 29.55 14.17 10.24
C THR A 311 29.64 13.12 9.12
N LYS A 312 30.28 11.99 9.40
CA LYS A 312 30.41 10.87 8.45
C LYS A 312 29.55 9.70 8.87
N PRO A 313 28.96 8.95 7.91
CA PRO A 313 28.21 7.77 8.24
C PRO A 313 29.14 6.70 8.81
N VAL A 314 28.69 6.00 9.84
CA VAL A 314 29.37 4.78 10.30
C VAL A 314 29.25 3.74 9.19
N LYS A 315 30.37 3.18 8.74
CA LYS A 315 30.40 2.22 7.62
C LYS A 315 29.75 0.87 7.95
N SER A 316 29.85 0.45 9.21
CA SER A 316 29.22 -0.76 9.72
C SER A 316 28.87 -0.53 11.18
N VAL A 317 27.60 -0.67 11.51
CA VAL A 317 27.14 -0.69 12.90
C VAL A 317 27.49 -2.05 13.50
N ASN A 318 28.15 -2.02 14.65
CA ASN A 318 28.54 -3.19 15.42
C ASN A 318 27.87 -3.13 16.80
N GLN A 319 28.09 -4.15 17.61
CA GLN A 319 27.46 -4.24 18.93
C GLN A 319 27.83 -3.13 19.90
N ILE A 320 29.04 -2.57 19.80
CA ILE A 320 29.47 -1.44 20.63
C ILE A 320 28.70 -0.17 20.25
N GLU A 321 28.58 0.10 18.94
CA GLU A 321 27.82 1.24 18.42
C GLU A 321 26.33 1.14 18.76
N THR A 322 25.72 -0.03 18.56
CA THR A 322 24.31 -0.27 18.93
C THR A 322 24.12 -0.07 20.43
N ARG A 323 24.98 -0.65 21.27
CA ARG A 323 24.88 -0.48 22.73
C ARG A 323 25.00 0.98 23.14
N ALA A 324 25.99 1.69 22.61
CA ALA A 324 26.19 3.11 22.90
C ALA A 324 24.96 3.93 22.48
N MET A 325 24.38 3.65 21.31
CA MET A 325 23.15 4.30 20.84
C MET A 325 21.97 4.03 21.78
N MET A 326 21.82 2.79 22.25
CA MET A 326 20.74 2.44 23.17
C MET A 326 20.89 3.15 24.52
N ILE A 327 22.08 3.12 25.13
CA ILE A 327 22.31 3.69 26.45
C ILE A 327 22.31 5.21 26.42
N ASN A 328 23.00 5.82 25.45
CA ASN A 328 23.26 7.26 25.45
C ASN A 328 22.20 8.08 24.71
N ASN A 329 21.42 7.47 23.80
CA ASN A 329 20.43 8.19 23.00
C ASN A 329 19.01 7.68 23.26
N LEU A 330 18.78 6.36 23.16
CA LEU A 330 17.44 5.79 23.32
C LEU A 330 16.90 5.93 24.74
N LEU A 331 17.64 5.48 25.77
CA LEU A 331 17.15 5.54 27.15
C LEU A 331 16.83 6.98 27.61
N PRO A 332 17.68 7.99 27.37
CA PRO A 332 17.33 9.38 27.68
C PRO A 332 16.11 9.87 26.91
N ALA A 333 15.98 9.52 25.62
CA ALA A 333 14.81 9.91 24.82
C ALA A 333 13.51 9.28 25.33
N ILE A 334 13.55 8.04 25.79
CA ILE A 334 12.41 7.40 26.44
C ILE A 334 12.01 8.20 27.67
N LYS A 335 12.92 8.41 28.62
CA LYS A 335 12.62 9.15 29.87
C LYS A 335 12.07 10.55 29.61
N ALA A 336 12.61 11.24 28.61
CA ALA A 336 12.21 12.61 28.29
C ALA A 336 10.82 12.70 27.67
N LYS A 337 10.40 11.68 26.91
CA LYS A 337 9.13 11.70 26.16
C LYS A 337 8.04 10.81 26.74
N TRP A 338 8.38 9.88 27.62
CA TRP A 338 7.41 8.93 28.14
C TRP A 338 6.30 9.66 28.90
N PRO A 339 5.02 9.28 28.73
CA PRO A 339 3.95 9.92 29.47
C PRO A 339 4.14 9.79 30.99
N PRO A 340 3.66 10.77 31.78
CA PRO A 340 3.69 10.69 33.24
C PRO A 340 3.10 9.38 33.76
N HIS A 341 3.75 8.79 34.76
CA HIS A 341 3.28 7.56 35.41
C HIS A 341 3.58 7.59 36.91
N GLU A 342 2.82 6.79 37.66
CA GLU A 342 3.04 6.58 39.08
C GLU A 342 3.86 5.30 39.30
N GLY A 343 4.81 5.33 40.22
CA GLY A 343 5.61 4.16 40.62
C GLY A 343 6.62 3.68 39.56
N GLU A 344 7.12 2.46 39.76
CA GLU A 344 8.06 1.84 38.81
C GLU A 344 7.33 1.43 37.51
N LYS A 345 7.94 1.75 36.36
CA LYS A 345 7.40 1.41 35.04
C LYS A 345 8.29 0.43 34.29
N VAL A 346 7.74 -0.71 33.88
CA VAL A 346 8.44 -1.69 33.05
C VAL A 346 8.18 -1.36 31.58
N ILE A 347 9.25 -1.26 30.79
CA ILE A 347 9.20 -0.97 29.35
C ILE A 347 9.84 -2.12 28.59
N TYR A 348 9.10 -2.70 27.66
CA TYR A 348 9.59 -3.77 26.79
C TYR A 348 10.14 -3.18 25.49
N ILE A 349 11.44 -3.29 25.28
CA ILE A 349 12.11 -2.83 24.07
C ILE A 349 12.29 -4.04 23.15
N ILE A 350 11.58 -4.03 22.03
CA ILE A 350 11.55 -5.08 21.01
C ILE A 350 12.55 -4.73 19.91
N GLN A 351 13.44 -5.67 19.61
CA GLN A 351 14.44 -5.58 18.54
C GLN A 351 14.52 -6.89 17.75
N ASP A 352 15.20 -6.87 16.61
CA ASP A 352 15.48 -8.10 15.86
C ASP A 352 16.63 -8.92 16.50
N ASN A 353 16.96 -10.06 15.90
CA ASN A 353 18.04 -10.94 16.35
C ASN A 353 19.35 -10.76 15.55
N ALA A 354 19.64 -9.55 15.07
CA ALA A 354 20.89 -9.24 14.40
C ALA A 354 22.08 -9.43 15.34
N LYS A 355 23.21 -9.91 14.79
CA LYS A 355 24.45 -10.13 15.57
C LYS A 355 25.01 -8.86 16.22
N ALA A 356 24.65 -7.69 15.70
CA ALA A 356 25.04 -6.41 16.28
C ALA A 356 24.19 -6.05 17.51
N HIS A 357 23.08 -6.71 17.77
CA HIS A 357 22.23 -6.36 18.91
C HIS A 357 22.79 -6.94 20.20
N ILE A 358 22.55 -6.20 21.28
CA ILE A 358 22.86 -6.66 22.63
C ILE A 358 21.70 -7.48 23.18
N LEU A 359 22.00 -8.43 24.05
CA LEU A 359 20.98 -9.18 24.77
C LEU A 359 20.64 -8.48 26.09
N GLN A 360 19.51 -8.83 26.71
CA GLN A 360 19.18 -8.36 28.05
C GLN A 360 20.30 -8.65 29.05
N SER A 361 21.01 -9.77 28.90
CA SER A 361 22.12 -10.16 29.77
C SER A 361 23.44 -9.43 29.53
N ASP A 362 23.49 -8.46 28.59
CA ASP A 362 24.70 -7.69 28.33
C ASP A 362 25.17 -6.95 29.60
N PRO A 363 26.45 -7.10 30.02
CA PRO A 363 26.91 -6.57 31.30
C PRO A 363 26.77 -5.05 31.43
N GLU A 364 26.99 -4.32 30.34
CA GLU A 364 26.93 -2.86 30.34
C GLU A 364 25.46 -2.40 30.30
N TRP A 365 24.59 -3.10 29.57
CA TRP A 365 23.13 -2.89 29.67
C TRP A 365 22.59 -3.12 31.08
N GLN A 366 23.08 -4.14 31.78
CA GLN A 366 22.67 -4.45 33.16
C GLN A 366 23.03 -3.34 34.16
N LEU A 367 23.92 -2.40 33.83
CA LEU A 367 24.18 -1.22 34.65
C LEU A 367 23.12 -0.11 34.47
N HIS A 368 22.38 -0.15 33.35
CA HIS A 368 21.47 0.92 32.93
C HIS A 368 20.01 0.49 32.79
N TYR A 369 19.71 -0.82 32.83
CA TYR A 369 18.35 -1.31 32.60
C TYR A 369 17.34 -0.82 33.66
N LYS A 370 17.78 -0.51 34.88
CA LYS A 370 16.92 0.04 35.94
C LYS A 370 17.43 1.39 36.41
N GLN A 371 16.71 2.46 36.08
CA GLN A 371 17.07 3.83 36.44
C GLN A 371 15.86 4.77 36.34
N ASP A 372 15.83 5.81 37.16
CA ASP A 372 14.82 6.89 37.13
C ASP A 372 13.36 6.39 37.18
N GLY A 373 13.09 5.32 37.93
CA GLY A 373 11.75 4.73 38.02
C GLY A 373 11.36 3.84 36.82
N PHE A 374 12.25 3.65 35.85
CA PHE A 374 12.05 2.75 34.72
C PHE A 374 12.81 1.45 34.90
N THR A 375 12.23 0.35 34.43
CA THR A 375 12.89 -0.95 34.21
C THR A 375 12.76 -1.33 32.75
N PHE A 376 13.85 -1.38 32.02
CA PHE A 376 13.92 -1.70 30.60
C PHE A 376 14.20 -3.19 30.38
N VAL A 377 13.36 -3.84 29.58
CA VAL A 377 13.45 -5.27 29.26
C VAL A 377 13.65 -5.43 27.76
N LEU A 378 14.85 -5.84 27.35
CA LEU A 378 15.14 -6.20 25.97
C LEU A 378 14.53 -7.55 25.63
N THR A 379 13.76 -7.54 24.54
CA THR A 379 13.10 -8.72 24.01
C THR A 379 13.39 -8.82 22.52
N GLN A 380 13.65 -10.02 22.04
CA GLN A 380 13.90 -10.27 20.64
C GLN A 380 12.65 -10.83 19.97
N GLN A 381 12.31 -10.26 18.82
CA GLN A 381 11.30 -10.82 17.93
C GLN A 381 11.83 -12.10 17.26
N PRO A 382 10.96 -12.96 16.70
CA PRO A 382 11.39 -14.16 16.01
C PRO A 382 12.28 -13.85 14.80
N ALA A 383 13.22 -14.76 14.48
CA ALA A 383 14.11 -14.60 13.33
C ALA A 383 13.32 -14.53 12.00
N ASN A 384 13.86 -13.83 11.00
CA ASN A 384 13.27 -13.67 9.66
C ASN A 384 11.80 -13.22 9.68
N SER A 385 11.44 -12.34 10.62
CA SER A 385 10.05 -11.93 10.87
C SER A 385 9.90 -10.40 10.87
N PRO A 386 10.16 -9.72 9.74
CA PRO A 386 10.02 -8.25 9.65
C PRO A 386 8.58 -7.78 9.92
N ASP A 387 7.60 -8.65 9.64
CA ASP A 387 6.19 -8.41 9.92
C ASP A 387 5.82 -8.45 11.42
N CYS A 388 6.75 -8.85 12.29
CA CYS A 388 6.63 -8.76 13.74
C CYS A 388 7.20 -7.45 14.32
N ASN A 389 7.80 -6.56 13.51
CA ASN A 389 8.31 -5.26 13.95
C ASN A 389 7.46 -4.11 13.39
N ILE A 390 7.03 -3.18 14.25
CA ILE A 390 6.25 -2.00 13.81
C ILE A 390 6.99 -1.14 12.78
N LEU A 391 8.31 -1.04 12.89
CA LEU A 391 9.10 -0.20 12.00
C LEU A 391 9.14 -0.77 10.57
N ASP A 392 9.48 -2.05 10.43
CA ASP A 392 9.46 -2.78 9.16
C ASP A 392 8.05 -3.00 8.59
N LEU A 393 7.07 -3.27 9.46
CA LEU A 393 5.69 -3.56 9.07
C LEU A 393 5.05 -2.42 8.25
N GLY A 394 5.50 -1.17 8.45
CA GLY A 394 5.11 -0.09 7.56
C GLY A 394 5.51 1.32 7.97
N PHE A 395 6.04 1.54 9.18
CA PHE A 395 6.37 2.90 9.61
C PHE A 395 7.58 3.46 8.86
N PHE A 396 8.63 2.66 8.63
CA PHE A 396 9.77 3.07 7.81
C PHE A 396 9.38 3.42 6.37
N ARG A 397 8.49 2.63 5.76
CA ARG A 397 7.97 2.91 4.41
C ARG A 397 7.28 4.28 4.35
N SER A 398 6.56 4.63 5.42
CA SER A 398 5.90 5.94 5.54
C SER A 398 6.92 7.09 5.64
N ILE A 399 7.98 6.91 6.44
CA ILE A 399 9.06 7.91 6.57
C ILE A 399 9.79 8.09 5.23
N GLN A 400 10.16 7.00 4.57
CA GLN A 400 10.83 7.04 3.27
C GLN A 400 9.99 7.75 2.21
N SER A 401 8.67 7.49 2.17
CA SER A 401 7.77 8.14 1.22
C SER A 401 7.78 9.67 1.35
N LEU A 402 7.75 10.20 2.58
CA LEU A 402 7.85 11.65 2.81
C LEU A 402 9.26 12.17 2.51
N MET A 403 10.29 11.46 2.95
CA MET A 403 11.68 11.87 2.73
C MET A 403 12.01 11.99 1.24
N HIS A 404 11.57 11.03 0.42
CA HIS A 404 11.81 11.07 -1.02
C HIS A 404 11.13 12.25 -1.73
N LYS A 405 9.98 12.71 -1.23
CA LYS A 405 9.33 13.94 -1.74
C LYS A 405 10.17 15.19 -1.48
N LYS A 406 11.02 15.19 -0.44
CA LYS A 406 11.90 16.32 -0.10
C LYS A 406 13.14 16.42 -0.99
N MET A 407 13.43 15.39 -1.79
CA MET A 407 14.53 15.37 -2.78
C MET A 407 15.88 15.89 -2.25
N PRO A 408 16.41 15.31 -1.15
CA PRO A 408 17.66 15.78 -0.55
C PRO A 408 18.84 15.67 -1.54
N LYS A 409 19.74 16.66 -1.52
CA LYS A 409 20.88 16.76 -2.46
C LYS A 409 22.22 16.44 -1.82
N THR A 410 22.35 16.69 -0.52
CA THR A 410 23.53 16.34 0.26
C THR A 410 23.19 15.34 1.36
N VAL A 411 24.24 14.79 1.96
CA VAL A 411 24.14 13.87 3.10
C VAL A 411 23.55 14.56 4.32
N GLU A 412 23.92 15.81 4.54
CA GLU A 412 23.42 16.64 5.62
C GLU A 412 21.92 16.93 5.40
N ASP A 413 21.53 17.24 4.16
CA ASP A 413 20.11 17.40 3.79
C ASP A 413 19.32 16.10 3.98
N LEU A 414 19.93 14.94 3.69
CA LEU A 414 19.29 13.64 3.91
C LEU A 414 18.96 13.44 5.39
N SER A 415 19.89 13.76 6.29
CA SER A 415 19.65 13.64 7.73
C SER A 415 18.54 14.57 8.21
N GLY A 416 18.53 15.82 7.74
CA GLY A 416 17.44 16.76 8.01
C GLY A 416 16.11 16.24 7.47
N ALA A 417 16.07 15.79 6.22
CA ALA A 417 14.87 15.29 5.57
C ALA A 417 14.29 14.05 6.28
N VAL A 418 15.13 13.13 6.78
CA VAL A 418 14.70 11.96 7.56
C VAL A 418 14.11 12.41 8.90
N TYR A 419 14.80 13.30 9.62
CA TYR A 419 14.32 13.83 10.89
C TYR A 419 12.99 14.57 10.75
N ASP A 420 12.89 15.46 9.77
CA ASP A 420 11.67 16.21 9.48
C ASP A 420 10.54 15.27 9.09
N SER A 421 10.80 14.27 8.24
CA SER A 421 9.79 13.30 7.82
C SER A 421 9.28 12.45 8.98
N PHE A 422 10.16 12.03 9.89
CA PHE A 422 9.77 11.31 11.10
C PHE A 422 8.85 12.16 11.99
N ASN A 423 9.18 13.44 12.19
CA ASN A 423 8.39 14.34 13.03
C ASN A 423 7.07 14.78 12.36
N GLU A 424 7.08 15.01 11.05
CA GLU A 424 5.92 15.44 10.25
C GLU A 424 4.85 14.34 10.13
N LEU A 425 5.24 13.06 10.19
CA LEU A 425 4.27 11.97 10.14
C LEU A 425 3.23 12.09 11.25
N HIS A 426 1.96 12.16 10.83
CA HIS A 426 0.84 12.20 11.76
C HIS A 426 0.83 10.95 12.65
N PRO A 427 0.62 11.07 13.97
CA PRO A 427 0.66 9.94 14.91
C PRO A 427 -0.32 8.81 14.55
N LYS A 428 -1.39 9.15 13.84
CA LYS A 428 -2.36 8.16 13.34
C LYS A 428 -1.75 7.13 12.38
N THR A 429 -0.77 7.52 11.58
CA THR A 429 -0.04 6.59 10.72
C THR A 429 0.63 5.51 11.55
N LEU A 430 1.33 5.91 12.62
CA LEU A 430 1.96 4.98 13.56
C LEU A 430 0.90 4.12 14.28
N SER A 431 -0.18 4.73 14.78
CA SER A 431 -1.29 4.03 15.43
C SER A 431 -1.90 2.94 14.52
N ASN A 432 -2.03 3.22 13.22
CA ASN A 432 -2.54 2.27 12.25
C ASN A 432 -1.60 1.08 12.02
N VAL A 433 -0.29 1.28 12.11
CA VAL A 433 0.69 0.19 12.01
C VAL A 433 0.65 -0.66 13.29
N TRP A 434 0.58 -0.03 14.47
CA TRP A 434 0.39 -0.72 15.75
C TRP A 434 -0.84 -1.61 15.77
N MET A 435 -1.97 -1.13 15.26
CA MET A 435 -3.18 -1.95 15.13
C MET A 435 -3.03 -3.12 14.16
N THR A 436 -2.09 -3.05 13.22
CA THR A 436 -1.84 -4.13 12.25
C THR A 436 -1.10 -5.30 12.88
N LEU A 437 -0.22 -5.06 13.85
CA LEU A 437 0.63 -6.10 14.45
C LEU A 437 -0.18 -7.24 15.12
N PRO A 438 -1.22 -6.98 15.94
CA PRO A 438 -2.10 -8.03 16.45
C PRO A 438 -2.86 -8.78 15.34
N PHE A 439 -3.23 -8.09 14.26
CA PHE A 439 -3.87 -8.76 13.12
C PHE A 439 -2.90 -9.65 12.34
N VAL A 440 -1.64 -9.24 12.19
CA VAL A 440 -0.57 -10.11 11.67
C VAL A 440 -0.39 -11.31 12.59
N SER A 441 -0.40 -11.10 13.91
CA SER A 441 -0.31 -12.18 14.89
C SER A 441 -1.46 -13.18 14.75
N ASN A 442 -2.67 -12.73 14.40
CA ASN A 442 -3.78 -13.62 14.04
C ASN A 442 -3.48 -14.46 12.80
N GLU A 443 -2.90 -13.88 11.75
CA GLU A 443 -2.53 -14.63 10.55
C GLU A 443 -1.39 -15.61 10.83
N ILE A 444 -0.40 -15.24 11.65
CA ILE A 444 0.65 -16.16 12.14
C ILE A 444 0.02 -17.39 12.80
N LEU A 445 -0.97 -17.20 13.68
CA LEU A 445 -1.62 -18.32 14.37
C LEU A 445 -2.46 -19.17 13.39
N LYS A 446 -3.27 -18.55 12.53
CA LYS A 446 -4.07 -19.27 11.52
C LYS A 446 -3.21 -20.10 10.57
N HIS A 447 -2.02 -19.60 10.24
CA HIS A 447 -1.06 -20.22 9.33
C HIS A 447 0.03 -21.01 10.07
N LYS A 448 -0.16 -21.32 11.36
CA LYS A 448 0.74 -22.19 12.15
C LYS A 448 2.21 -21.75 12.07
N GLY A 449 2.44 -20.43 12.18
CA GLY A 449 3.76 -19.81 12.18
C GLY A 449 4.34 -19.47 10.82
N ASN A 450 3.67 -19.83 9.72
CA ASN A 450 4.16 -19.57 8.36
C ASN A 450 4.03 -18.08 7.97
N ASN A 451 4.57 -17.70 6.80
CA ASN A 451 4.46 -16.35 6.22
C ASN A 451 3.66 -16.32 4.90
N ASP A 452 2.91 -17.37 4.61
CA ASP A 452 2.11 -17.55 3.39
C ASP A 452 0.72 -16.91 3.48
N TYR A 453 0.64 -15.72 4.07
CA TYR A 453 -0.58 -14.94 4.18
C TYR A 453 -0.42 -13.55 3.57
N GLN A 454 -1.55 -12.96 3.19
CA GLN A 454 -1.59 -11.57 2.78
C GLN A 454 -1.63 -10.67 4.02
N LEU A 455 -0.91 -9.55 3.96
CA LEU A 455 -0.90 -8.61 5.07
C LEU A 455 -2.33 -8.11 5.35
N PRO A 456 -2.83 -8.25 6.60
CA PRO A 456 -4.22 -7.94 6.92
C PRO A 456 -4.48 -6.43 6.91
N HIS A 457 -5.27 -5.95 5.95
CA HIS A 457 -5.65 -4.53 5.85
C HIS A 457 -6.68 -4.10 6.90
N ASN A 458 -7.63 -4.99 7.19
CA ASN A 458 -8.65 -4.91 8.25
C ASN A 458 -9.49 -3.63 8.30
N LYS A 459 -9.57 -2.90 7.17
CA LYS A 459 -10.45 -1.74 6.96
C LYS A 459 -10.46 -0.76 8.14
N LYS A 460 -9.29 -0.54 8.77
CA LYS A 460 -9.15 0.21 10.02
C LYS A 460 -9.80 1.60 9.97
N LYS A 461 -9.66 2.30 8.84
CA LYS A 461 -10.31 3.60 8.62
C LYS A 461 -11.84 3.52 8.69
N ILE A 462 -12.45 2.52 8.04
CA ILE A 462 -13.90 2.32 8.08
C ILE A 462 -14.36 1.99 9.51
N LEU A 463 -13.63 1.10 10.20
CA LEU A 463 -13.94 0.77 11.59
C LEU A 463 -13.84 2.00 12.50
N GLU A 464 -12.87 2.87 12.26
CA GLU A 464 -12.70 4.11 13.00
C GLU A 464 -13.82 5.12 12.71
N ASP A 465 -14.14 5.35 11.44
CA ASP A 465 -15.21 6.25 11.01
C ASP A 465 -16.59 5.81 11.58
N GLU A 466 -16.78 4.50 11.77
CA GLU A 466 -17.97 3.91 12.42
C GLU A 466 -17.92 3.92 13.96
N GLY A 467 -16.81 4.34 14.59
CA GLY A 467 -16.62 4.28 16.04
C GLY A 467 -16.48 2.86 16.60
N ARG A 468 -16.07 1.90 15.76
CA ARG A 468 -16.00 0.46 16.05
C ARG A 468 -14.58 -0.10 16.05
N LEU A 469 -13.56 0.71 15.82
CA LEU A 469 -12.17 0.26 15.89
C LEU A 469 -11.84 -0.12 17.34
N PRO A 470 -11.58 -1.39 17.64
CA PRO A 470 -11.33 -1.81 19.02
C PRO A 470 -9.94 -1.35 19.46
N GLU A 471 -9.80 -1.06 20.75
CA GLU A 471 -8.51 -0.73 21.35
C GLU A 471 -7.57 -1.94 21.42
N GLN A 472 -8.12 -3.11 21.72
CA GLN A 472 -7.42 -4.40 21.75
C GLN A 472 -8.05 -5.36 20.74
N VAL A 473 -7.20 -6.08 20.03
CA VAL A 473 -7.62 -7.08 19.04
C VAL A 473 -7.79 -8.43 19.74
N LYS A 474 -8.78 -9.19 19.29
CA LYS A 474 -9.04 -10.57 19.75
C LYS A 474 -8.38 -11.56 18.80
N ALA A 475 -7.85 -12.64 19.36
CA ALA A 475 -7.31 -13.76 18.61
C ALA A 475 -8.35 -14.89 18.46
N PRO A 476 -8.40 -15.60 17.33
CA PRO A 476 -9.30 -16.74 17.17
C PRO A 476 -8.92 -17.86 18.14
N ILE A 477 -9.84 -18.21 19.06
CA ILE A 477 -9.58 -19.21 20.11
C ILE A 477 -9.17 -20.57 19.55
N TRP A 478 -9.77 -21.00 18.44
CA TRP A 478 -9.41 -22.26 17.77
C TRP A 478 -7.95 -22.24 17.30
N ALA A 479 -7.48 -21.12 16.74
CA ALA A 479 -6.11 -20.98 16.24
C ALA A 479 -5.11 -20.94 17.39
N VAL A 480 -5.44 -20.25 18.49
CA VAL A 480 -4.63 -20.20 19.71
C VAL A 480 -4.47 -21.60 20.29
N ASN A 481 -5.57 -22.34 20.48
CA ASN A 481 -5.55 -23.68 21.07
C ASN A 481 -4.77 -24.68 20.20
N GLU A 482 -5.00 -24.69 18.88
CA GLU A 482 -4.24 -25.54 17.96
C GLU A 482 -2.74 -25.21 17.98
N CYS A 483 -2.39 -23.92 18.01
CA CYS A 483 -0.99 -23.49 18.04
C CYS A 483 -0.30 -23.80 19.37
N MET A 484 -1.02 -23.71 20.49
CA MET A 484 -0.49 -24.11 21.81
C MET A 484 -0.17 -25.61 21.82
N GLN A 485 -1.11 -26.45 21.35
CA GLN A 485 -0.89 -27.90 21.23
C GLN A 485 0.30 -28.22 20.32
N LEU A 486 0.34 -27.61 19.13
CA LEU A 486 1.43 -27.79 18.18
C LEU A 486 2.79 -27.40 18.77
N TYR A 487 2.84 -26.29 19.50
CA TYR A 487 4.06 -25.83 20.15
C TYR A 487 4.52 -26.78 21.26
N ASP A 488 3.59 -27.27 22.08
CA ASP A 488 3.88 -28.21 23.16
C ASP A 488 4.34 -29.58 22.64
N GLU A 489 3.71 -30.09 21.59
CA GLU A 489 4.14 -31.32 20.89
C GLU A 489 5.53 -31.16 20.29
N TRP A 490 5.78 -30.05 19.60
CA TRP A 490 7.12 -29.76 19.05
C TRP A 490 8.17 -29.71 20.15
N LYS A 491 7.88 -29.02 21.26
CA LYS A 491 8.78 -28.88 22.41
C LYS A 491 9.04 -30.22 23.11
N ALA A 492 8.06 -31.11 23.18
CA ALA A 492 8.22 -32.44 23.76
C ALA A 492 9.10 -33.38 22.91
N ASN A 493 9.20 -33.10 21.61
CA ASN A 493 9.98 -33.87 20.64
C ASN A 493 11.41 -33.32 20.39
N GLN A 494 11.81 -32.26 21.10
CA GLN A 494 13.18 -31.73 21.13
C GLN A 494 13.94 -32.33 22.32
#